data_AF-K9B974-F1
#
_entry.id   AF-K9B974-F1
#
_cell.length_a   1.000
_cell.length_b   1.000
_cell.length_c   1.000
_cell.angle_alpha   90.00
_cell.angle_beta   90.00
_cell.angle_gamma   90.00
#
_symmetry.space_group_name_H-M   'P 1'
#
loop_
_entity.id
_entity.type
_entity.pdbx_description
1 polymer ?
#
loop_
_entity_poly.entity_id
_entity_poly.type
_entity_poly.pdbx_seq_one_letter_code
_entity_poly.pdbx_strand_id
1 'polypeptide(L)'
;MAVKKYVELRDEEGNVKKFHAPTFIKGSVARKGFKLGKEFEAVGQDGKEFDDELLDKLYAFVANDLYNGQFTAEEFEDGLDARDVIKEAMAQLSGILGDDDEGKTK
;
A
#
# COMPACT_ATOMS: atom_id res chain seq x y z
N MET A 1 -4.92 6.91 13.17
CA MET A 1 -3.65 6.28 13.62
C MET A 1 -2.57 6.78 12.68
N ALA A 2 -1.41 7.24 13.16
CA ALA A 2 -0.37 7.75 12.26
C ALA A 2 0.00 6.67 11.23
N VAL A 3 -0.13 6.99 9.93
CA VAL A 3 0.27 6.07 8.88
C VAL A 3 1.77 5.87 8.99
N LYS A 4 2.19 4.61 9.18
CA LYS A 4 3.60 4.26 9.18
C LYS A 4 4.14 4.52 7.77
N LYS A 5 5.05 5.48 7.64
CA LYS A 5 5.81 5.79 6.41
C LYS A 5 6.87 4.70 6.11
N TYR A 6 6.62 3.47 6.51
CA TYR A 6 7.49 2.32 6.32
C TYR A 6 6.68 1.02 6.35
N VAL A 7 7.18 -0.01 5.68
CA VAL A 7 6.70 -1.40 5.76
C VAL A 7 7.82 -2.31 6.23
N GLU A 8 7.45 -3.35 6.94
CA GLU A 8 8.36 -4.37 7.47
C GLU A 8 8.02 -5.69 6.79
N LEU A 9 8.87 -6.12 5.87
CA LEU A 9 8.68 -7.35 5.09
C LEU A 9 9.64 -8.43 5.61
N ARG A 10 9.16 -9.65 5.74
CA ARG A 10 10.01 -10.82 6.02
C ARG A 10 10.57 -11.37 4.74
N ASP A 11 11.86 -11.69 4.78
CA ASP A 11 12.54 -12.42 3.71
C ASP A 11 12.33 -13.94 3.85
N GLU A 12 12.66 -14.72 2.82
CA GLU A 12 12.62 -16.19 2.85
C GLU A 12 13.48 -16.78 3.99
N GLU A 13 14.53 -16.06 4.40
CA GLU A 13 15.40 -16.41 5.54
C GLU A 13 14.77 -16.09 6.92
N GLY A 14 13.56 -15.51 6.96
CA GLY A 14 12.87 -15.09 8.19
C GLY A 14 13.35 -13.75 8.76
N ASN A 15 14.23 -13.04 8.03
CA ASN A 15 14.76 -11.74 8.42
C ASN A 15 13.75 -10.61 8.11
N VAL A 16 13.50 -9.71 9.06
CA VAL A 16 12.63 -8.54 8.84
C VAL A 16 13.43 -7.40 8.20
N LYS A 17 13.09 -7.04 6.96
CA LYS A 17 13.60 -5.89 6.24
C LYS A 17 12.62 -4.72 6.35
N LYS A 18 13.16 -3.55 6.70
CA LYS A 18 12.36 -2.32 6.84
C LYS A 18 12.58 -1.42 5.63
N PHE A 19 11.50 -1.15 4.90
CA PHE A 19 11.49 -0.27 3.74
C PHE A 19 10.78 1.02 4.07
N HIS A 20 11.35 2.16 3.67
CA HIS A 20 10.79 3.47 3.98
C HIS A 20 10.12 4.07 2.76
N ALA A 21 8.92 4.62 2.94
CA ALA A 21 8.24 5.36 1.89
C ALA A 21 9.01 6.65 1.59
N PRO A 22 9.03 7.10 0.33
CA PRO A 22 9.72 8.33 -0.05
C PRO A 22 9.10 9.53 0.66
N THR A 23 9.94 10.48 1.08
CA THR A 23 9.50 11.73 1.74
C THR A 23 8.61 12.59 0.85
N PHE A 24 8.69 12.40 -0.47
CA PHE A 24 7.88 13.11 -1.46
C PHE A 24 7.20 12.11 -2.39
N ILE A 25 5.88 12.04 -2.31
CA ILE A 25 5.05 11.23 -3.21
C ILE A 25 4.58 12.12 -4.36
N LYS A 26 4.85 11.70 -5.61
CA LYS A 26 4.42 12.46 -6.79
C LYS A 26 2.89 12.47 -6.87
N GLY A 27 2.29 13.60 -7.26
CA GLY A 27 0.84 13.69 -7.47
C GLY A 27 0.29 12.66 -8.47
N SER A 28 1.09 12.21 -9.43
CA SER A 28 0.76 11.10 -10.33
C SER A 28 0.54 9.78 -9.60
N VAL A 29 1.31 9.50 -8.55
CA VAL A 29 1.16 8.32 -7.68
C VAL A 29 -0.09 8.47 -6.82
N ALA A 30 -0.33 9.64 -6.23
CA ALA A 30 -1.56 9.90 -5.49
C ALA A 30 -2.82 9.71 -6.34
N ARG A 31 -2.80 10.17 -7.61
CA ARG A 31 -3.91 9.96 -8.55
C ARG A 31 -4.15 8.49 -8.88
N LYS A 32 -3.08 7.70 -9.05
CA LYS A 32 -3.18 6.24 -9.24
C LYS A 32 -3.77 5.58 -8.00
N GLY A 33 -3.27 5.92 -6.82
CA GLY A 33 -3.79 5.42 -5.55
C GLY A 33 -5.28 5.76 -5.36
N PHE A 34 -5.70 6.97 -5.74
CA PHE A 34 -7.09 7.39 -5.60
C PHE A 34 -8.02 6.60 -6.52
N LYS A 35 -7.55 6.28 -7.74
CA LYS A 35 -8.28 5.43 -8.68
C LYS A 35 -8.42 4.01 -8.12
N LEU A 36 -7.32 3.43 -7.64
CA LEU A 36 -7.29 2.12 -6.97
C LEU A 36 -8.24 2.08 -5.78
N GLY A 37 -8.17 3.06 -4.88
CA GLY A 37 -9.05 3.16 -3.70
C GLY A 37 -10.52 3.13 -4.09
N LYS A 38 -10.92 3.87 -5.13
CA LYS A 38 -12.29 3.84 -5.66
C LYS A 38 -12.68 2.49 -6.25
N GLU A 39 -11.77 1.83 -6.96
CA GLU A 39 -12.02 0.48 -7.50
C GLU A 39 -12.28 -0.51 -6.36
N PHE A 40 -11.48 -0.45 -5.28
CA PHE A 40 -11.68 -1.26 -4.09
C PHE A 40 -12.98 -0.93 -3.32
N GLU A 41 -13.31 0.35 -3.14
CA GLU A 41 -14.57 0.77 -2.52
C GLU A 41 -15.79 0.30 -3.33
N ALA A 42 -15.72 0.41 -4.65
CA ALA A 42 -16.79 -0.03 -5.54
C ALA A 42 -17.01 -1.55 -5.48
N VAL A 43 -15.94 -2.34 -5.40
CA VAL A 43 -16.00 -3.80 -5.24
C VAL A 43 -16.71 -4.17 -3.93
N GLY A 44 -16.33 -3.53 -2.83
CA GLY A 44 -16.96 -3.74 -1.52
C GLY A 44 -18.44 -3.30 -1.46
N GLN A 45 -18.85 -2.28 -2.22
CA GLN A 45 -20.24 -1.84 -2.28
C GLN A 45 -21.14 -2.74 -3.13
N ASP A 46 -20.62 -3.29 -4.21
CA ASP A 46 -21.39 -4.10 -5.17
C ASP A 46 -21.50 -5.58 -4.73
N GLY A 47 -20.88 -5.94 -3.60
CA GLY A 47 -20.78 -7.31 -3.12
C GLY A 47 -19.92 -8.19 -4.02
N LYS A 48 -19.07 -7.57 -4.86
CA LYS A 48 -18.08 -8.27 -5.67
C LYS A 48 -16.91 -8.68 -4.79
N GLU A 49 -16.34 -9.84 -5.07
CA GLU A 49 -15.13 -10.31 -4.41
C GLU A 49 -13.94 -9.48 -4.91
N PHE A 50 -12.90 -9.34 -4.09
CA PHE A 50 -11.64 -8.76 -4.55
C PHE A 50 -11.03 -9.71 -5.57
N ASP A 51 -11.13 -9.39 -6.85
CA ASP A 51 -10.47 -10.15 -7.91
C ASP A 51 -8.93 -10.12 -7.70
N ASP A 52 -8.26 -11.25 -7.98
CA ASP A 52 -6.79 -11.36 -7.91
C ASP A 52 -6.09 -10.24 -8.69
N GLU A 53 -6.63 -9.84 -9.84
CA GLU A 53 -6.09 -8.73 -10.64
C GLU A 53 -6.09 -7.37 -9.91
N LEU A 54 -7.04 -7.16 -8.99
CA LEU A 54 -7.15 -5.92 -8.23
C LEU A 54 -6.15 -5.91 -7.06
N LEU A 55 -5.95 -7.07 -6.43
CA LEU A 55 -4.93 -7.28 -5.40
C LEU A 55 -3.52 -7.13 -5.99
N ASP A 56 -3.24 -7.75 -7.14
CA ASP A 56 -1.97 -7.62 -7.85
C ASP A 56 -1.65 -6.15 -8.17
N LYS A 57 -2.64 -5.40 -8.68
CA LYS A 57 -2.49 -3.95 -8.91
C LYS A 57 -2.20 -3.17 -7.65
N LEU A 58 -2.80 -3.54 -6.52
CA LEU A 58 -2.57 -2.87 -5.23
C LEU A 58 -1.13 -3.12 -4.76
N TYR A 59 -0.68 -4.37 -4.77
CA TYR A 59 0.67 -4.72 -4.34
C TYR A 59 1.72 -4.13 -5.27
N ALA A 60 1.51 -4.19 -6.59
CA ALA A 60 2.37 -3.56 -7.57
C ALA A 60 2.43 -2.04 -7.41
N PHE A 61 1.31 -1.39 -7.06
CA PHE A 61 1.28 0.04 -6.76
C PHE A 61 2.07 0.36 -5.49
N VAL A 62 1.91 -0.41 -4.42
CA VAL A 62 2.66 -0.22 -3.17
C VAL A 62 4.16 -0.40 -3.45
N ALA A 63 4.57 -1.51 -4.04
CA ALA A 63 5.96 -1.82 -4.36
C ALA A 63 6.60 -0.78 -5.31
N ASN A 64 6.02 -0.60 -6.50
CA ASN A 64 6.66 0.16 -7.58
C ASN A 64 6.39 1.66 -7.51
N ASP A 65 5.13 2.06 -7.30
CA ASP A 65 4.73 3.47 -7.37
C ASP A 65 4.95 4.19 -6.03
N LEU A 66 4.55 3.57 -4.90
CA LEU A 66 4.68 4.16 -3.57
C LEU A 66 6.09 4.01 -3.02
N TYR A 67 6.66 2.81 -3.03
CA TYR A 67 8.00 2.53 -2.50
C TYR A 67 9.12 2.63 -3.55
N ASN A 68 8.82 3.13 -4.74
CA ASN A 68 9.80 3.36 -5.82
C ASN A 68 10.55 2.09 -6.28
N GLY A 69 9.94 0.92 -6.16
CA GLY A 69 10.53 -0.36 -6.54
C GLY A 69 11.61 -0.85 -5.59
N GLN A 70 11.55 -0.46 -4.31
CA GLN A 70 12.47 -0.97 -3.28
C GLN A 70 12.32 -2.48 -3.01
N PHE A 71 11.16 -3.03 -3.34
CA PHE A 71 10.79 -4.44 -3.26
C PHE A 71 9.76 -4.73 -4.37
N THR A 72 9.51 -6.00 -4.67
CA THR A 72 8.49 -6.45 -5.64
C THR A 72 7.11 -6.63 -4.99
N ALA A 73 6.06 -6.73 -5.83
CA ALA A 73 4.72 -7.06 -5.34
C ALA A 73 4.69 -8.40 -4.60
N GLU A 74 5.45 -9.39 -5.08
CA GLU A 74 5.58 -10.71 -4.47
C GLU A 74 6.32 -10.64 -3.12
N GLU A 75 7.41 -9.86 -3.03
CA GLU A 75 8.10 -9.64 -1.74
C GLU A 75 7.20 -8.95 -0.71
N PHE A 76 6.30 -8.07 -1.18
CA PHE A 76 5.30 -7.45 -0.33
C PHE A 76 4.22 -8.44 0.12
N GLU A 77 3.74 -9.27 -0.79
CA GLU A 77 2.70 -10.27 -0.53
C GLU A 77 3.19 -11.38 0.42
N ASP A 78 4.34 -11.99 0.11
CA ASP A 78 4.91 -13.11 0.85
C ASP A 78 5.63 -12.64 2.14
N GLY A 79 6.14 -11.41 2.13
CA GLY A 79 6.81 -10.82 3.28
C GLY A 79 5.89 -10.39 4.42
N LEU A 80 4.56 -10.43 4.22
CA LEU A 80 3.56 -10.08 5.22
C LEU A 80 2.70 -11.30 5.59
N ASP A 81 2.08 -11.27 6.77
CA ASP A 81 1.08 -12.29 7.12
C ASP A 81 -0.13 -12.14 6.18
N ALA A 82 -0.62 -13.24 5.61
CA ALA A 82 -1.76 -13.23 4.69
C ALA A 82 -3.02 -12.57 5.27
N ARG A 83 -3.16 -12.51 6.60
CA ARG A 83 -4.28 -11.82 7.28
C ARG A 83 -4.10 -10.30 7.36
N ASP A 84 -2.86 -9.83 7.27
CA ASP A 84 -2.49 -8.42 7.38
C ASP A 84 -2.07 -7.81 6.04
N VAL A 85 -1.67 -8.58 5.02
CA VAL A 85 -1.17 -8.09 3.72
C VAL A 85 -2.13 -7.09 3.05
N ILE A 86 -3.41 -7.45 2.90
CA ILE A 86 -4.43 -6.58 2.29
C ILE A 86 -4.64 -5.32 3.14
N LYS A 87 -4.64 -5.49 4.46
CA LYS A 87 -4.86 -4.40 5.42
C LYS A 87 -3.71 -3.41 5.43
N GLU A 88 -2.46 -3.89 5.41
CA GLU A 88 -1.26 -3.07 5.30
C GLU A 88 -1.25 -2.33 3.95
N ALA A 89 -1.55 -3.02 2.85
CA ALA A 89 -1.62 -2.41 1.53
C ALA A 89 -2.66 -1.28 1.46
N MET A 90 -3.85 -1.52 2.02
CA MET A 90 -4.92 -0.52 2.17
C MET A 90 -4.50 0.64 3.06
N ALA A 91 -3.79 0.39 4.16
CA ALA A 91 -3.30 1.44 5.05
C ALA A 91 -2.28 2.34 4.35
N GLN A 92 -1.36 1.73 3.58
CA GLN A 92 -0.41 2.45 2.73
C GLN A 92 -1.15 3.30 1.68
N LEU A 93 -2.15 2.73 1.01
CA LEU A 93 -2.99 3.44 0.04
C LEU A 93 -3.70 4.63 0.67
N SER A 94 -4.41 4.42 1.79
CA SER A 94 -5.16 5.43 2.52
C SER A 94 -4.27 6.58 3.01
N GLY A 95 -3.04 6.28 3.42
CA GLY A 95 -2.07 7.30 3.82
C GLY A 95 -1.63 8.24 2.70
N ILE A 96 -1.71 7.82 1.44
CA ILE A 96 -1.45 8.71 0.30
C ILE A 96 -2.66 9.60 0.02
N LEU A 97 -3.88 9.09 0.27
CA LEU A 97 -5.14 9.79 -0.03
C LEU A 97 -5.51 10.84 1.02
N GLY A 98 -4.79 10.87 2.15
CA GLY A 98 -4.87 11.94 3.12
C GLY A 98 -5.91 11.71 4.20
N ASP A 99 -5.84 10.59 4.91
CA ASP A 99 -6.10 10.63 6.36
C ASP A 99 -4.81 11.06 7.08
N ASP A 100 -4.30 12.23 6.68
CA ASP A 100 -3.09 12.81 7.23
C ASP A 100 -3.50 14.13 7.90
N ASP A 101 -3.81 13.99 9.19
CA ASP A 101 -3.91 15.04 10.20
C ASP A 101 -2.53 15.74 10.42
N GLU A 102 -1.51 15.56 9.57
CA GLU A 102 -0.25 16.35 9.64
C GLU A 102 -0.33 17.67 8.84
N GLY A 103 -1.54 18.22 8.69
CA GLY A 103 -1.76 19.65 8.45
C GLY A 103 -1.39 20.56 9.63
N LYS A 104 -0.99 20.03 10.80
CA LYS A 104 -0.38 20.84 11.87
C LYS A 104 1.14 20.96 11.71
N THR A 105 1.56 21.55 10.60
CA THR A 105 2.87 22.20 10.56
C THR A 105 2.74 23.60 11.15
N LYS A 106 3.15 23.71 12.42
CA LYS A 106 3.60 24.91 13.16
C LYS A 106 2.73 26.17 13.18
#